data_AF-A0A1C5LWA8-F1
#
_entry.id   AF-A0A1C5LWA8-F1
#
_cell.length_a   1.000
_cell.length_b   1.000
_cell.length_c   1.000
_cell.angle_alpha   90.00
_cell.angle_beta   90.00
_cell.angle_gamma   90.00
#
_symmetry.space_group_name_H-M   'P 1'
#
loop_
_entity.id
_entity.type
_entity.pdbx_description
1 polymer ?
#
loop_
_entity_poly.entity_id
_entity_poly.type
_entity_poly.pdbx_seq_one_letter_code
_entity_poly.pdbx_strand_id
1 'polypeptide(L)' 'MKDRNAEGYPDPTAARAIKAADRPPENVIMFRKMIKAIGVILHVRVLGKVTLIDERGRRW' A
#
# COMPACT_ATOMS: atom_id res chain seq x y z
N MET A 1 1.93 14.23 -15.14
CA MET A 1 3.22 13.60 -15.52
C MET A 1 3.43 12.35 -14.67
N LYS A 2 2.75 11.23 -14.96
CA LYS A 2 2.76 10.05 -14.06
C LYS A 2 3.69 8.91 -14.50
N ASP A 3 4.30 9.01 -15.68
CA ASP A 3 5.17 7.97 -16.25
C ASP A 3 6.35 8.60 -17.00
N ARG A 4 6.91 9.70 -16.48
CA ARG A 4 8.08 10.38 -17.07
C ARG A 4 9.25 10.31 -16.11
N ASN A 5 10.46 10.15 -16.64
CA ASN A 5 11.69 10.24 -15.87
C ASN A 5 11.97 11.69 -15.42
N ALA A 6 13.06 11.91 -14.68
CA ALA A 6 13.44 13.24 -14.17
C ALA A 6 13.68 14.30 -15.26
N GLU A 7 13.95 13.87 -16.49
CA GLU A 7 14.14 14.73 -17.67
C GLU A 7 12.84 15.01 -18.44
N GLY A 8 11.72 14.41 -18.03
CA GLY A 8 10.41 14.64 -18.63
C GLY A 8 10.07 13.75 -19.83
N TYR A 9 10.91 12.76 -20.15
CA TYR A 9 10.64 11.74 -21.18
C TYR A 9 9.79 10.61 -20.62
N PRO A 10 8.83 10.06 -21.39
CA PRO A 10 8.09 8.87 -20.98
C PRO A 10 9.04 7.71 -20.67
N ASP A 11 8.99 7.22 -19.43
CA ASP A 11 9.77 6.06 -18.98
C ASP A 11 8.82 5.09 -18.26
N PRO A 12 8.13 4.24 -19.05
CA PRO A 12 7.19 3.27 -18.49
C PRO A 12 7.89 2.20 -17.65
N THR A 13 9.19 1.96 -17.86
CA THR A 13 9.96 0.96 -17.12
C THR A 13 10.25 1.45 -15.71
N ALA A 14 10.80 2.66 -15.57
CA ALA A 14 11.02 3.27 -14.27
C ALA A 14 9.70 3.45 -13.52
N ALA A 15 8.64 3.90 -14.20
CA ALA A 15 7.32 4.05 -13.59
C ALA A 15 6.75 2.71 -13.05
N ARG A 16 6.94 1.61 -13.78
CA ARG A 16 6.53 0.27 -13.32
C ARG A 16 7.36 -0.20 -12.13
N ALA A 17 8.67 0.03 -12.15
CA ALA A 17 9.56 -0.33 -11.05
C ALA A 17 9.20 0.41 -9.76
N ILE A 18 8.93 1.71 -9.84
CA ILE A 18 8.46 2.52 -8.70
C ILE A 18 7.12 2.00 -8.18
N LYS A 19 6.13 1.80 -9.07
CA LYS A 19 4.82 1.23 -8.68
C LYS A 19 4.95 -0.13 -8.01
N ALA A 20 5.90 -0.96 -8.44
CA ALA A 20 6.16 -2.25 -7.82
C ALA A 20 6.86 -2.11 -6.47
N ALA A 21 7.78 -1.17 -6.31
CA ALA A 21 8.47 -0.89 -5.05
C ALA A 21 7.53 -0.30 -3.98
N ASP A 22 6.59 0.54 -4.40
CA ASP A 22 5.55 1.14 -3.54
C ASP A 22 4.38 0.19 -3.26
N ARG A 23 4.38 -1.02 -3.83
CA ARG A 23 3.33 -2.00 -3.58
C ARG A 23 3.45 -2.54 -2.15
N PRO A 24 2.37 -2.48 -1.34
CA PRO A 24 2.38 -3.10 -0.02
C PRO A 24 2.62 -4.61 -0.11
N PRO A 25 3.39 -5.20 0.82
CA PRO A 25 3.57 -6.65 0.87
C PRO A 25 2.25 -7.36 1.19
N GLU A 26 2.16 -8.64 0.83
CA GLU A 26 0.89 -9.38 0.89
C GLU A 26 0.32 -9.46 2.31
N ASN A 27 1.16 -9.59 3.33
CA ASN A 27 0.74 -9.59 4.73
C ASN A 27 0.03 -8.28 5.14
N VAL A 28 0.51 -7.13 4.68
CA VAL A 28 -0.11 -5.81 4.91
C VAL A 28 -1.46 -5.71 4.19
N ILE A 29 -1.53 -6.19 2.95
CA ILE A 29 -2.78 -6.23 2.18
C ILE A 29 -3.80 -7.14 2.88
N MET A 30 -3.39 -8.33 3.29
CA MET A 30 -4.23 -9.31 3.97
C MET A 30 -4.75 -8.76 5.31
N PHE A 31 -3.89 -8.14 6.11
CA PHE A 31 -4.30 -7.51 7.37
C PHE A 31 -5.40 -6.46 7.15
N ARG A 32 -5.23 -5.58 6.15
CA ARG A 32 -6.24 -4.56 5.82
C ARG A 32 -7.57 -5.17 5.38
N LYS A 33 -7.57 -6.33 4.72
CA LYS A 33 -8.80 -7.07 4.39
C LYS A 33 -9.45 -7.65 5.65
N MET A 34 -8.65 -8.28 6.52
CA MET A 34 -9.14 -8.91 7.75
C MET A 34 -9.75 -7.90 8.73
N ILE A 35 -9.10 -6.76 8.97
CA ILE A 35 -9.64 -5.76 9.90
C ILE A 35 -10.99 -5.18 9.43
N LYS A 36 -11.16 -5.03 8.11
CA LYS A 36 -12.45 -4.65 7.53
C LYS A 36 -13.51 -5.74 7.72
N ALA A 37 -13.15 -7.00 7.47
CA ALA A 37 -14.06 -8.13 7.66
C ALA A 37 -14.53 -8.24 9.13
N ILE A 38 -13.60 -8.13 10.08
CA ILE A 38 -13.90 -8.12 11.52
C ILE A 38 -14.83 -6.96 11.89
N GLY A 39 -14.58 -5.76 11.34
CA GLY A 39 -15.47 -4.61 11.55
C GLY A 39 -16.90 -4.86 11.10
N VAL A 40 -17.09 -5.52 9.95
CA VAL A 40 -18.42 -5.90 9.46
C VAL A 40 -19.08 -6.92 10.39
N ILE A 41 -18.36 -7.97 10.80
CA ILE A 41 -18.89 -9.05 11.66
C ILE A 41 -19.33 -8.52 13.03
N LEU A 42 -18.55 -7.61 13.62
CA LEU A 42 -18.77 -7.11 14.97
C LEU A 42 -19.56 -5.80 15.01
N HIS A 43 -20.02 -5.28 13.87
CA HIS A 43 -20.69 -3.98 13.75
C HIS A 43 -19.88 -2.82 14.36
N VAL A 44 -18.55 -2.85 14.21
CA VAL A 44 -17.64 -1.80 14.67
C VAL A 44 -16.81 -1.25 13.52
N ARG A 45 -16.20 -0.08 13.74
CA ARG A 45 -15.32 0.58 12.77
C ARG A 45 -14.07 1.13 13.43
N VAL A 46 -12.99 1.16 12.66
CA VAL A 46 -11.80 1.93 13.03
C VAL A 46 -12.12 3.41 12.87
N LEU A 47 -12.01 4.18 13.95
CA LEU A 47 -12.22 5.63 13.93
C LEU A 47 -11.01 6.41 13.41
N GLY A 48 -9.80 5.92 13.70
CA GLY A 48 -8.53 6.58 13.38
C GLY A 48 -7.68 5.88 12.31
N LYS A 49 -6.39 6.19 12.29
CA LYS A 49 -5.41 5.55 11.40
C LYS A 49 -4.83 4.30 12.05
N VAL A 50 -4.83 3.19 11.31
CA VAL A 50 -4.03 2.00 11.64
C VAL A 50 -2.78 2.03 10.77
N THR A 51 -1.61 2.07 11.40
CA THR A 51 -0.31 2.00 10.71
C THR A 51 0.28 0.63 10.95
N LEU A 52 0.71 -0.03 9.87
CA LEU A 52 1.32 -1.35 9.93
C LEU A 52 2.83 -1.23 9.75
N ILE A 53 3.58 -2.08 10.44
CA ILE A 53 5.03 -2.19 10.27
C ILE A 53 5.28 -3.57 9.66
N ASP A 54 5.88 -3.62 8.48
CA ASP A 54 6.28 -4.88 7.86
C ASP A 54 7.55 -5.45 8.52
N GLU A 55 7.93 -6.68 8.16
CA GLU A 55 9.15 -7.35 8.68
C GLU A 55 10.44 -6.59 8.38
N ARG A 56 10.41 -5.66 7.41
CA ARG A 56 11.54 -4.78 7.04
C ARG A 56 11.48 -3.44 7.76
N GLY A 57 10.56 -3.26 8.71
CA GLY A 57 10.37 -2.03 9.47
C GLY A 57 9.67 -0.90 8.69
N ARG A 58 9.21 -1.15 7.46
CA ARG A 58 8.52 -0.12 6.67
C ARG A 58 7.11 0.10 7.17
N ARG A 59 6.71 1.36 7.21
CA ARG A 59 5.38 1.79 7.65
C ARG A 59 4.42 1.84 6.47
N TRP A 60 3.28 1.19 6.63
CA TRP A 60 2.20 1.12 5.64
C TRP A 60 0.90 1.68 6.20
#